data_AF-X0VZA2-F1
#
_entry.id   AF-X0VZA2-F1
#
_cell.length_a   1.000
_cell.length_b   1.000
_cell.length_c   1.000
_cell.angle_alpha   90.00
_cell.angle_beta   90.00
_cell.angle_gamma   90.00
#
_symmetry.space_group_name_H-M   'P 1'
#
loop_
_entity.id
_entity.type
_entity.pdbx_description
1 polymer ?
#
loop_
_entity_poly.entity_id
_entity_poly.type
_entity_poly.pdbx_seq_one_letter_code
_entity_poly.pdbx_strand_id
1 'polypeptide(L)'
;QRPEDRILRVLVRKTETIKQELGTLSQVIDARLAKSMQQGIRHRHIDRLESEIESVNLDAEHRQTIEEELEAARERQDQLRSQIDRLRILLEDSQKSIGLSEDHFRSAISCALSLVGAEGLTPLAPEEQPDGPERYRFPALDQREGADPTWADTLDTLRTLRQKDQKPWEWRRESPIRPVVFEDPGTMDEDVVHLHLEHRVVQRLLGRFTAQGFVHHDLSRACLAQTTDTIPRVILLGRLALYGPGAARLHEELV
;
A
#
# COMPACT_ATOMS: atom_id res chain seq x y z
N GLN A 1 -3.61 54.66 29.31
CA GLN A 1 -3.03 53.51 28.57
C GLN A 1 -1.53 53.50 28.86
N ARG A 2 -0.91 52.34 29.11
CA ARG A 2 0.52 52.28 29.39
C ARG A 2 1.30 52.51 28.08
N PRO A 3 2.41 53.27 28.08
CA PRO A 3 3.20 53.52 26.86
C PRO A 3 3.73 52.23 26.21
N GLU A 4 3.94 51.20 27.02
CA GLU A 4 4.35 49.85 26.62
C GLU A 4 3.30 49.13 25.75
N ASP A 5 2.00 49.40 25.94
CA ASP A 5 0.89 48.77 25.18
C ASP A 5 0.87 49.23 23.71
N ARG A 6 1.53 50.36 23.40
CA ARG A 6 1.64 50.89 22.05
C ARG A 6 2.66 50.10 21.23
N ILE A 7 3.83 49.82 21.81
CA ILE A 7 4.89 49.01 21.19
C ILE A 7 4.39 47.58 20.93
N LEU A 8 3.70 46.98 21.90
CA LEU A 8 3.15 45.63 21.74
C LEU A 8 2.14 45.54 20.59
N ARG A 9 1.30 46.57 20.40
CA ARG A 9 0.37 46.63 19.27
C ARG A 9 1.08 46.72 17.93
N VAL A 10 2.13 47.54 17.83
CA VAL A 10 2.92 47.70 16.60
C VAL A 10 3.64 46.39 16.26
N LEU A 11 4.21 45.72 17.26
CA LEU A 11 4.81 44.39 17.13
C LEU A 11 3.82 43.37 16.61
N VAL A 12 2.70 43.17 17.30
CA VAL A 12 1.68 42.18 16.89
C VAL A 12 1.24 42.43 15.45
N ARG A 13 0.92 43.69 15.10
CA ARG A 13 0.52 44.04 13.73
C ARG A 13 1.60 43.67 12.71
N LYS A 14 2.86 44.00 12.99
CA LYS A 14 3.97 43.75 12.05
C LYS A 14 4.29 42.27 11.92
N THR A 15 4.24 41.51 13.02
CA THR A 15 4.40 40.05 13.00
C THR A 15 3.26 39.37 12.23
N GLU A 16 2.03 39.86 12.36
CA GLU A 16 0.86 39.35 11.63
C GLU A 16 1.00 39.57 10.12
N THR A 17 1.40 40.78 9.70
CA THR A 17 1.67 41.10 8.28
C THR A 17 2.79 40.22 7.73
N ILE A 18 3.88 40.07 8.46
CA ILE A 18 5.02 39.22 8.07
C ILE A 18 4.60 37.75 7.95
N LYS A 19 3.80 37.25 8.88
CA LYS A 19 3.29 35.87 8.85
C LYS A 19 2.34 35.63 7.66
N GLN A 20 1.54 36.62 7.29
CA GLN A 20 0.66 36.56 6.12
C GLN A 20 1.44 36.59 4.80
N GLU A 21 2.51 37.39 4.72
CA GLU A 21 3.33 37.54 3.51
C GLU A 21 4.34 36.38 3.33
N LEU A 22 4.93 35.87 4.42
CA LEU A 22 6.10 34.98 4.39
C LEU A 22 5.87 33.58 4.98
N GLY A 23 4.71 33.31 5.56
CA GLY A 23 4.32 31.98 6.05
C GLY A 23 5.31 31.38 7.08
N THR A 24 5.81 30.18 6.81
CA THR A 24 6.69 29.40 7.70
C THR A 24 8.09 29.99 7.91
N LEU A 25 8.53 30.96 7.09
CA LEU A 25 9.83 31.61 7.20
C LEU A 25 9.83 32.89 8.07
N SER A 26 8.69 33.21 8.72
CA SER A 26 8.60 34.25 9.78
C SER A 26 9.69 34.11 10.85
N GLN A 27 10.16 32.88 11.09
CA GLN A 27 11.18 32.54 12.10
C GLN A 27 12.48 33.35 11.97
N VAL A 28 12.88 33.74 10.75
CA VAL A 28 14.11 34.52 10.53
C VAL A 28 13.95 35.97 10.96
N ILE A 29 12.76 36.55 10.75
CA ILE A 29 12.45 37.91 11.19
C ILE A 29 12.12 37.92 12.68
N ASP A 30 11.42 36.90 13.17
CA ASP A 30 11.15 36.69 14.61
C ASP A 30 12.45 36.61 15.41
N ALA A 31 13.50 35.98 14.89
CA ALA A 31 14.81 35.95 15.53
C ALA A 31 15.50 37.32 15.59
N ARG A 32 15.38 38.16 14.54
CA ARG A 32 15.90 39.54 14.54
C ARG A 32 15.12 40.45 15.49
N LEU A 33 13.79 40.33 15.51
CA LEU A 33 12.91 41.02 16.45
C LEU A 33 13.22 40.63 17.89
N ALA A 34 13.35 39.34 18.18
CA ALA A 34 13.73 38.83 19.50
C ALA A 34 15.10 39.37 19.96
N LYS A 35 16.08 39.46 19.05
CA LYS A 35 17.40 40.03 19.34
C LYS A 35 17.36 41.54 19.62
N SER A 36 16.51 42.29 18.93
CA SER A 36 16.27 43.72 19.21
C SER A 36 15.60 43.91 20.58
N MET A 37 14.72 42.98 20.98
CA MET A 37 14.03 43.02 22.27
C MET A 37 14.86 42.53 23.47
N GLN A 38 16.01 41.87 23.27
CA GLN A 38 16.88 41.41 24.36
C GLN A 38 17.39 42.53 25.26
N GLN A 39 17.43 43.79 24.79
CA GLN A 39 17.90 44.93 25.59
C GLN A 39 16.83 45.54 26.53
N GLY A 40 15.59 45.03 26.46
CA GLY A 40 14.46 45.44 27.31
C GLY A 40 13.78 46.75 26.89
N ILE A 41 12.46 46.85 27.07
CA ILE A 41 11.68 48.06 26.77
C ILE A 41 11.91 49.08 27.90
N ARG A 42 12.80 50.06 27.67
CA ARG A 42 13.01 51.16 28.62
C ARG A 42 12.15 52.35 28.21
N HIS A 43 11.48 52.96 29.19
CA HIS A 43 10.56 54.09 28.98
C HIS A 43 11.15 55.26 28.17
N ARG A 44 12.46 55.50 28.33
CA ARG A 44 13.21 56.56 27.64
C ARG A 44 13.54 56.29 26.16
N HIS A 45 13.36 55.05 25.68
CA HIS A 45 13.70 54.65 24.31
C HIS A 45 12.48 54.17 23.53
N ILE A 46 11.26 54.39 24.02
CA ILE A 46 10.02 53.89 23.42
C ILE A 46 9.86 54.40 21.97
N ASP A 47 10.01 55.70 21.75
CA ASP A 47 9.87 56.28 20.41
C ASP A 47 10.99 55.79 19.46
N ARG A 48 12.19 55.54 20.00
CA ARG A 48 13.31 55.00 19.23
C ARG A 48 13.07 53.55 18.83
N LEU A 49 12.60 52.71 19.76
CA LEU A 49 12.25 51.30 19.53
C LEU A 49 11.07 51.16 18.56
N GLU A 50 10.03 51.99 18.69
CA GLU A 50 8.90 52.03 17.76
C GLU A 50 9.39 52.34 16.34
N SER A 51 10.23 53.37 16.20
CA SER A 51 10.85 53.73 14.91
C SER A 51 11.76 52.63 14.37
N GLU A 52 12.54 51.97 15.23
CA GLU A 52 13.43 50.87 14.84
C GLU A 52 12.62 49.69 14.32
N ILE A 53 11.59 49.26 15.04
CA ILE A 53 10.67 48.17 14.67
C ILE A 53 9.92 48.50 13.38
N GLU A 54 9.46 49.74 13.21
CA GLU A 54 8.83 50.19 11.96
C GLU A 54 9.82 50.24 10.79
N SER A 55 11.08 50.59 11.04
CA SER A 55 12.14 50.64 10.03
C SER A 55 12.73 49.28 9.66
N VAL A 56 12.52 48.22 10.47
CA VAL A 56 12.90 46.84 10.11
C VAL A 56 12.00 46.39 8.96
N ASN A 57 12.40 46.74 7.74
CA ASN A 57 11.93 46.14 6.51
C ASN A 57 13.08 45.30 5.96
N LEU A 58 12.77 44.16 5.36
CA LEU A 58 13.78 43.44 4.58
C LEU A 58 14.21 44.34 3.43
N ASP A 59 15.52 44.39 3.14
CA ASP A 59 16.02 45.05 1.94
C ASP A 59 15.28 44.52 0.71
N ALA A 60 14.99 45.39 -0.26
CA ALA A 60 14.19 45.02 -1.44
C ALA A 60 14.76 43.79 -2.17
N GLU A 61 16.09 43.68 -2.22
CA GLU A 61 16.81 42.53 -2.77
C GLU A 61 16.56 41.24 -1.97
N HIS A 62 16.62 41.30 -0.63
CA HIS A 62 16.30 40.14 0.22
C HIS A 62 14.83 39.72 0.11
N ARG A 63 13.90 40.68 0.02
CA ARG A 63 12.47 40.37 -0.16
C ARG A 63 12.23 39.67 -1.50
N GLN A 64 12.88 40.14 -2.57
CA GLN A 64 12.77 39.52 -3.89
C GLN A 64 13.34 38.10 -3.91
N THR A 65 14.52 37.87 -3.35
CA THR A 65 15.10 36.51 -3.24
C THR A 65 14.17 35.57 -2.46
N ILE A 66 13.53 36.06 -1.40
CA ILE A 66 12.60 35.24 -0.62
C ILE A 66 11.32 34.93 -1.41
N GLU A 67 10.77 35.88 -2.15
CA GLU A 67 9.61 35.66 -3.02
C GLU A 67 9.93 34.65 -4.13
N GLU A 68 11.13 34.72 -4.73
CA GLU A 68 11.61 33.77 -5.74
C GLU A 68 11.75 32.34 -5.17
N GLU A 69 12.36 32.20 -4.00
CA GLU A 69 12.48 30.89 -3.30
C GLU A 69 11.12 30.32 -2.90
N LEU A 70 10.18 31.18 -2.48
CA LEU A 70 8.81 30.80 -2.12
C LEU A 70 8.04 30.29 -3.34
N GLU A 71 8.16 30.98 -4.46
CA GLU A 71 7.50 30.58 -5.71
C GLU A 71 8.10 29.27 -6.23
N ALA A 72 9.43 29.10 -6.19
CA ALA A 72 10.08 27.85 -6.54
C ALA A 72 9.66 26.67 -5.61
N ALA A 73 9.38 26.95 -4.33
CA ALA A 73 8.85 25.94 -3.40
C ALA A 73 7.39 25.58 -3.70
N ARG A 74 6.56 26.57 -4.03
CA ARG A 74 5.15 26.37 -4.45
C ARG A 74 5.06 25.55 -5.73
N GLU A 75 5.84 25.91 -6.76
CA GLU A 75 5.92 25.17 -8.01
C GLU A 75 6.30 23.70 -7.78
N ARG A 76 7.30 23.44 -6.92
CA ARG A 76 7.66 22.07 -6.53
C ARG A 76 6.51 21.33 -5.84
N GLN A 77 5.80 21.99 -4.93
CA GLN A 77 4.67 21.40 -4.23
C GLN A 77 3.53 21.05 -5.18
N ASP A 78 3.21 21.93 -6.13
CA ASP A 78 2.16 21.70 -7.11
C ASP A 78 2.55 20.61 -8.12
N GLN A 79 3.83 20.55 -8.51
CA GLN A 79 4.37 19.43 -9.29
C GLN A 79 4.20 18.10 -8.55
N LEU A 80 4.58 18.03 -7.26
CA LEU A 80 4.42 16.82 -6.45
C LEU A 80 2.95 16.40 -6.31
N ARG A 81 2.04 17.35 -6.10
CA ARG A 81 0.60 17.07 -6.08
C ARG A 81 0.12 16.49 -7.40
N SER A 82 0.51 17.09 -8.53
CA SER A 82 0.14 16.60 -9.85
C SER A 82 0.68 15.18 -10.11
N GLN A 83 1.87 14.86 -9.61
CA GLN A 83 2.44 13.52 -9.69
C GLN A 83 1.66 12.52 -8.85
N ILE A 84 1.29 12.88 -7.62
CA ILE A 84 0.46 12.03 -6.75
C ILE A 84 -0.89 11.75 -7.40
N ASP A 85 -1.54 12.77 -7.97
CA ASP A 85 -2.84 12.61 -8.63
C ASP A 85 -2.72 11.73 -9.87
N ARG A 86 -1.67 11.90 -10.67
CA ARG A 86 -1.38 11.01 -11.80
C ARG A 86 -1.17 9.57 -11.35
N LEU A 87 -0.41 9.34 -10.27
CA LEU A 87 -0.18 8.00 -9.73
C LEU A 87 -1.46 7.36 -9.21
N ARG A 88 -2.36 8.13 -8.58
CA ARG A 88 -3.67 7.66 -8.14
C ARG A 88 -4.54 7.22 -9.32
N ILE A 89 -4.59 8.02 -10.39
CA ILE A 89 -5.33 7.66 -11.60
C ILE A 89 -4.77 6.39 -12.24
N LEU A 90 -3.44 6.29 -12.37
CA LEU A 90 -2.79 5.09 -12.91
C LEU A 90 -3.07 3.84 -12.06
N LEU A 91 -3.10 3.98 -10.74
CA LEU A 91 -3.43 2.90 -9.83
C LEU A 91 -4.90 2.46 -10.02
N GLU A 92 -5.83 3.40 -10.09
CA GLU A 92 -7.26 3.11 -10.30
C GLU A 92 -7.50 2.44 -11.67
N ASP A 93 -6.88 2.94 -12.73
CA ASP A 93 -6.97 2.37 -14.07
C ASP A 93 -6.38 0.96 -14.12
N SER A 94 -5.25 0.75 -13.44
CA SER A 94 -4.63 -0.58 -13.32
C SER A 94 -5.53 -1.54 -12.55
N GLN A 95 -6.11 -1.13 -11.43
CA GLN A 95 -7.04 -1.96 -10.64
C GLN A 95 -8.28 -2.34 -11.45
N LYS A 96 -8.88 -1.38 -12.17
CA LYS A 96 -10.03 -1.64 -13.06
C LYS A 96 -9.66 -2.58 -14.21
N SER A 97 -8.48 -2.40 -14.80
CA SER A 97 -8.02 -3.23 -15.91
C SER A 97 -7.71 -4.67 -15.48
N ILE A 98 -7.15 -4.86 -14.28
CA ILE A 98 -6.85 -6.20 -13.75
C ILE A 98 -8.15 -6.87 -13.29
N GLY A 99 -9.07 -6.11 -12.68
CA GLY A 99 -10.36 -6.62 -12.23
C GLY A 99 -10.24 -7.75 -11.21
N LEU A 100 -9.14 -7.79 -10.44
CA LEU A 100 -8.91 -8.83 -9.44
C LEU A 100 -9.85 -8.62 -8.27
N SER A 101 -10.84 -9.51 -8.15
CA SER A 101 -11.65 -9.65 -6.94
C SER A 101 -10.97 -10.63 -5.99
N GLU A 102 -10.76 -10.21 -4.75
CA GLU A 102 -10.16 -11.03 -3.70
C GLU A 102 -11.02 -12.25 -3.38
N ASP A 103 -12.35 -12.11 -3.40
CA ASP A 103 -13.29 -13.22 -3.22
C ASP A 103 -13.15 -14.26 -4.33
N HIS A 104 -13.06 -13.82 -5.59
CA HIS A 104 -12.82 -14.71 -6.72
C HIS A 104 -11.45 -15.38 -6.61
N PHE A 105 -10.44 -14.62 -6.19
CA PHE A 105 -9.08 -15.12 -6.04
C PHE A 105 -8.99 -16.19 -4.93
N ARG A 106 -9.56 -15.93 -3.75
CA ARG A 106 -9.71 -16.89 -2.65
C ARG A 106 -10.46 -18.13 -3.10
N SER A 107 -11.56 -17.96 -3.83
CA SER A 107 -12.37 -19.07 -4.37
C SER A 107 -11.58 -19.92 -5.36
N ALA A 108 -10.79 -19.30 -6.24
CA ALA A 108 -9.94 -19.99 -7.19
C ALA A 108 -8.85 -20.83 -6.50
N ILE A 109 -8.21 -20.28 -5.45
CA ILE A 109 -7.23 -21.02 -4.65
C ILE A 109 -7.90 -22.19 -3.91
N SER A 110 -9.03 -21.97 -3.26
CA SER A 110 -9.78 -23.05 -2.59
C SER A 110 -10.20 -24.15 -3.56
N CYS A 111 -10.61 -23.80 -4.78
CA CYS A 111 -10.89 -24.77 -5.83
C CYS A 111 -9.63 -25.55 -6.26
N ALA A 112 -8.50 -24.88 -6.44
CA ALA A 112 -7.23 -25.53 -6.77
C ALA A 112 -6.77 -26.49 -5.66
N LEU A 113 -6.96 -26.12 -4.39
CA LEU A 113 -6.71 -26.97 -3.24
C LEU A 113 -7.60 -28.22 -3.27
N SER A 114 -8.91 -28.07 -3.51
CA SER A 114 -9.82 -29.20 -3.68
C SER A 114 -9.39 -30.16 -4.80
N LEU A 115 -8.90 -29.64 -5.92
CA LEU A 115 -8.37 -30.47 -7.03
C LEU A 115 -7.11 -31.25 -6.66
N VAL A 116 -6.32 -30.76 -5.70
CA VAL A 116 -5.15 -31.46 -5.13
C VAL A 116 -5.58 -32.46 -4.05
N GLY A 117 -6.89 -32.60 -3.77
CA GLY A 117 -7.41 -33.42 -2.68
C GLY A 117 -7.22 -32.74 -1.32
N ALA A 118 -7.19 -31.41 -1.29
CA ALA A 118 -7.06 -30.63 -0.08
C ALA A 118 -8.32 -29.94 0.37
N GLU A 119 -8.49 -29.91 1.69
CA GLU A 119 -9.36 -28.94 2.33
C GLU A 119 -9.04 -27.54 1.81
N GLY A 120 -10.10 -26.78 1.53
CA GLY A 120 -9.98 -25.39 1.13
C GLY A 120 -9.40 -24.52 2.25
N LEU A 121 -9.22 -23.24 1.95
CA LEU A 121 -8.78 -22.27 2.94
C LEU A 121 -9.82 -22.18 4.08
N THR A 122 -9.37 -22.34 5.32
CA THR A 122 -10.23 -22.24 6.50
C THR A 122 -9.98 -20.90 7.21
N PRO A 123 -11.02 -20.11 7.50
CA PRO A 123 -10.84 -18.87 8.26
C PRO A 123 -10.34 -19.21 9.68
N LEU A 124 -9.44 -18.39 10.21
CA LEU A 124 -9.03 -18.51 11.61
C LEU A 124 -10.19 -18.14 12.54
N ALA A 125 -10.16 -18.64 13.77
CA ALA A 125 -11.17 -18.29 14.77
C ALA A 125 -11.13 -16.77 15.05
N PRO A 126 -12.26 -16.14 15.42
CA PRO A 126 -12.31 -14.70 15.69
C PRO A 126 -11.34 -14.24 16.79
N GLU A 127 -11.00 -15.13 17.73
CA GLU A 127 -10.03 -14.88 18.81
C GLU A 127 -8.58 -14.83 18.30
N GLU A 128 -8.30 -15.46 17.16
CA GLU A 128 -6.99 -15.52 16.50
C GLU A 128 -6.87 -14.50 15.35
N GLN A 129 -7.88 -13.63 15.16
CA GLN A 129 -7.90 -12.52 14.22
C GLN A 129 -7.67 -11.21 14.98
N PRO A 130 -6.46 -10.63 14.92
CA PRO A 130 -6.21 -9.26 15.36
C PRO A 130 -7.00 -8.27 14.50
N ASP A 131 -7.09 -7.01 14.95
CA ASP A 131 -7.57 -5.91 14.11
C ASP A 131 -6.77 -5.87 12.80
N GLY A 132 -7.43 -6.15 11.67
CA GLY A 132 -6.77 -6.30 10.38
C GLY A 132 -7.52 -7.21 9.39
N PRO A 133 -6.87 -7.58 8.28
CA PRO A 133 -7.51 -8.37 7.23
C PRO A 133 -7.77 -9.81 7.67
N GLU A 134 -8.78 -10.44 7.06
CA GLU A 134 -9.16 -11.81 7.36
C GLU A 134 -8.01 -12.80 7.11
N ARG A 135 -7.65 -13.53 8.16
CA ARG A 135 -6.59 -14.54 8.14
C ARG A 135 -7.16 -15.92 7.84
N TYR A 136 -6.48 -16.66 6.96
CA TYR A 136 -6.84 -18.02 6.57
C TYR A 136 -5.71 -19.00 6.88
N ARG A 137 -6.08 -20.21 7.30
CA ARG A 137 -5.14 -21.31 7.51
C ARG A 137 -4.93 -22.03 6.19
N PHE A 138 -3.67 -22.14 5.79
CA PHE A 138 -3.27 -22.85 4.59
C PHE A 138 -2.98 -24.33 4.91
N PRO A 139 -3.51 -25.30 4.15
CA PRO A 139 -3.31 -26.72 4.43
C PRO A 139 -1.87 -27.16 4.17
N ALA A 140 -1.33 -28.03 5.04
CA ALA A 140 -0.03 -28.66 4.85
C ALA A 140 -0.11 -29.75 3.76
N LEU A 141 0.12 -29.36 2.50
CA LEU A 141 0.01 -30.27 1.34
C LEU A 141 1.10 -31.35 1.31
N ASP A 142 2.22 -31.14 2.00
CA ASP A 142 3.41 -32.00 2.05
C ASP A 142 3.29 -33.17 3.05
N GLN A 143 2.37 -33.10 4.01
CA GLN A 143 2.32 -34.04 5.15
C GLN A 143 1.23 -35.11 5.04
N ARG A 144 0.59 -35.23 3.89
CA ARG A 144 -0.60 -36.08 3.70
C ARG A 144 -0.26 -37.43 3.12
N GLU A 145 -1.15 -38.41 3.31
CA GLU A 145 -1.05 -39.69 2.63
C GLU A 145 -1.16 -39.50 1.12
N GLY A 146 -0.11 -39.91 0.37
CA GLY A 146 -0.01 -39.65 -1.06
C GLY A 146 0.42 -38.23 -1.44
N ALA A 147 0.88 -37.42 -0.47
CA ALA A 147 1.40 -36.09 -0.74
C ALA A 147 2.58 -36.12 -1.72
N ASP A 148 2.53 -35.23 -2.71
CA ASP A 148 3.64 -35.01 -3.61
C ASP A 148 4.75 -34.24 -2.87
N PRO A 149 5.92 -34.86 -2.64
CA PRO A 149 7.01 -34.25 -1.85
C PRO A 149 7.57 -32.98 -2.50
N THR A 150 7.31 -32.75 -3.79
CA THR A 150 7.72 -31.52 -4.45
C THR A 150 6.96 -30.29 -3.93
N TRP A 151 5.85 -30.44 -3.18
CA TRP A 151 5.17 -29.32 -2.51
C TRP A 151 5.98 -28.69 -1.38
N ALA A 152 6.89 -29.45 -0.73
CA ALA A 152 7.63 -28.96 0.42
C ALA A 152 8.36 -27.64 0.13
N ASP A 153 9.12 -27.58 -0.97
CA ASP A 153 9.87 -26.38 -1.36
C ASP A 153 8.98 -25.19 -1.76
N THR A 154 7.71 -25.45 -2.10
CA THR A 154 6.72 -24.40 -2.38
C THR A 154 6.11 -23.90 -1.08
N LEU A 155 5.76 -24.78 -0.14
CA LEU A 155 5.20 -24.42 1.16
C LEU A 155 6.23 -23.74 2.07
N ASP A 156 7.52 -24.00 1.86
CA ASP A 156 8.62 -23.31 2.51
C ASP A 156 8.55 -21.77 2.33
N THR A 157 7.93 -21.29 1.25
CA THR A 157 7.69 -19.84 1.03
C THR A 157 6.68 -19.25 2.01
N LEU A 158 5.82 -20.07 2.61
CA LEU A 158 4.83 -19.66 3.59
C LEU A 158 5.38 -19.68 5.03
N ARG A 159 6.58 -20.21 5.23
CA ARG A 159 7.25 -20.30 6.53
C ARG A 159 8.14 -19.09 6.76
N THR A 160 8.64 -18.93 7.98
CA THR A 160 9.66 -17.92 8.29
C THR A 160 10.98 -18.27 7.62
N LEU A 161 11.78 -17.27 7.25
CA LEU A 161 13.06 -17.49 6.56
C LEU A 161 13.99 -18.38 7.40
N ARG A 162 14.57 -19.39 6.74
CA ARG A 162 15.53 -20.29 7.39
C ARG A 162 16.82 -19.54 7.72
N GLN A 163 17.33 -19.74 8.93
CA GLN A 163 18.66 -19.26 9.31
C GLN A 163 19.77 -20.01 8.56
N LYS A 164 20.94 -19.37 8.38
CA LYS A 164 22.02 -19.90 7.54
C LYS A 164 22.53 -21.29 7.98
N ASP A 165 22.57 -21.54 9.29
CA ASP A 165 23.15 -22.75 9.87
C ASP A 165 22.10 -23.79 10.32
N GLN A 166 20.81 -23.52 10.08
CA GLN A 166 19.72 -24.39 10.50
C GLN A 166 19.44 -25.48 9.45
N LYS A 167 19.31 -26.73 9.89
CA LYS A 167 19.03 -27.84 8.98
C LYS A 167 17.57 -27.77 8.48
N PRO A 168 17.29 -28.12 7.21
CA PRO A 168 15.96 -27.94 6.61
C PRO A 168 14.82 -28.65 7.37
N TRP A 169 15.05 -29.87 7.87
CA TRP A 169 14.02 -30.64 8.58
C TRP A 169 13.77 -30.11 10.00
N GLU A 170 14.81 -29.65 10.70
CA GLU A 170 14.70 -29.02 12.02
C GLU A 170 13.90 -27.73 11.88
N TRP A 171 14.24 -26.91 10.89
CA TRP A 171 13.52 -25.68 10.54
C TRP A 171 12.04 -25.93 10.20
N ARG A 172 11.72 -26.89 9.32
CA ARG A 172 10.31 -27.19 8.98
C ARG A 172 9.47 -27.65 10.17
N ARG A 173 10.11 -28.19 11.22
CA ARG A 173 9.45 -28.60 12.46
C ARG A 173 9.21 -27.42 13.41
N GLU A 174 10.12 -26.46 13.42
CA GLU A 174 10.08 -25.26 14.29
C GLU A 174 9.29 -24.10 13.68
N SER A 175 9.27 -23.99 12.35
CA SER A 175 8.63 -22.91 11.60
C SER A 175 7.37 -23.42 10.89
N PRO A 176 6.18 -23.42 11.53
CA PRO A 176 4.93 -23.85 10.89
C PRO A 176 4.54 -22.94 9.72
N ILE A 177 3.62 -23.42 8.88
CA ILE A 177 3.01 -22.61 7.81
C ILE A 177 2.26 -21.45 8.46
N ARG A 178 2.58 -20.22 8.06
CA ARG A 178 1.93 -19.02 8.59
C ARG A 178 0.52 -18.85 8.01
N PRO A 179 -0.38 -18.16 8.73
CA PRO A 179 -1.65 -17.75 8.17
C PRO A 179 -1.45 -16.88 6.92
N VAL A 180 -2.40 -17.00 5.99
CA VAL A 180 -2.39 -16.27 4.72
C VAL A 180 -3.48 -15.21 4.72
N VAL A 181 -3.20 -14.08 4.08
CA VAL A 181 -4.12 -12.95 3.87
C VAL A 181 -4.15 -12.57 2.39
N PHE A 182 -5.25 -11.96 1.95
CA PHE A 182 -5.46 -11.54 0.56
C PHE A 182 -5.33 -10.03 0.37
N GLU A 183 -5.53 -9.27 1.44
CA GLU A 183 -5.36 -7.83 1.52
C GLU A 183 -3.97 -7.47 2.07
N ASP A 184 -3.52 -6.24 1.79
CA ASP A 184 -2.32 -5.69 2.39
C ASP A 184 -2.52 -5.51 3.90
N PRO A 185 -1.75 -6.22 4.76
CA PRO A 185 -1.86 -6.10 6.21
C PRO A 185 -1.40 -4.73 6.75
N GLY A 186 -0.79 -3.86 5.92
CA GLY A 186 -0.35 -2.52 6.29
C GLY A 186 0.79 -2.49 7.32
N THR A 187 1.26 -3.66 7.74
CA THR A 187 2.30 -3.90 8.73
C THR A 187 3.38 -4.77 8.08
N MET A 188 4.64 -4.48 8.36
CA MET A 188 5.77 -5.27 7.84
C MET A 188 6.15 -6.41 8.79
N ASP A 189 5.14 -7.01 9.43
CA ASP A 189 5.33 -8.07 10.41
C ASP A 189 5.44 -9.44 9.72
N GLU A 190 6.25 -10.33 10.29
CA GLU A 190 6.47 -11.68 9.73
C GLU A 190 5.37 -12.68 10.12
N ASP A 191 4.27 -12.23 10.72
CA ASP A 191 3.24 -13.11 11.29
C ASP A 191 2.30 -13.71 10.23
N VAL A 192 2.11 -13.01 9.11
CA VAL A 192 1.19 -13.42 8.03
C VAL A 192 1.89 -13.40 6.68
N VAL A 193 1.33 -14.15 5.73
CA VAL A 193 1.79 -14.17 4.34
C VAL A 193 0.72 -13.56 3.45
N HIS A 194 1.04 -12.45 2.79
CA HIS A 194 0.19 -11.88 1.76
C HIS A 194 0.27 -12.70 0.49
N LEU A 195 -0.84 -13.35 0.12
CA LEU A 195 -0.95 -14.07 -1.14
C LEU A 195 -1.38 -13.11 -2.25
N HIS A 196 -0.56 -13.06 -3.30
CA HIS A 196 -0.82 -12.34 -4.53
C HIS A 196 -0.62 -13.25 -5.74
N LEU A 197 -1.02 -12.80 -6.93
CA LEU A 197 -0.98 -13.63 -8.16
C LEU A 197 0.41 -14.22 -8.45
N GLU A 198 1.47 -13.46 -8.21
CA GLU A 198 2.86 -13.88 -8.43
C GLU A 198 3.47 -14.72 -7.31
N HIS A 199 2.73 -14.98 -6.23
CA HIS A 199 3.25 -15.80 -5.16
C HIS A 199 3.46 -17.25 -5.65
N ARG A 200 4.60 -17.88 -5.33
CA ARG A 200 4.97 -19.21 -5.89
C ARG A 200 3.91 -20.29 -5.66
N VAL A 201 3.32 -20.33 -4.47
CA VAL A 201 2.22 -21.28 -4.17
C VAL A 201 0.98 -21.03 -5.03
N VAL A 202 0.67 -19.76 -5.30
CA VAL A 202 -0.46 -19.33 -6.11
C VAL A 202 -0.23 -19.70 -7.56
N GLN A 203 0.93 -19.33 -8.12
CA GLN A 203 1.31 -19.69 -9.49
C GLN A 203 1.27 -21.20 -9.71
N ARG A 204 1.70 -22.00 -8.73
CA ARG A 204 1.65 -23.45 -8.81
C ARG A 204 0.21 -24.00 -8.76
N LEU A 205 -0.62 -23.50 -7.84
CA LEU A 205 -2.01 -23.89 -7.72
C LEU A 205 -2.83 -23.50 -8.95
N LEU A 206 -2.69 -22.26 -9.41
CA LEU A 206 -3.41 -21.75 -10.58
C LEU A 206 -2.86 -22.31 -11.89
N GLY A 207 -1.55 -22.57 -11.97
CA GLY A 207 -0.91 -23.22 -13.10
C GLY A 207 -1.52 -24.59 -13.41
N ARG A 208 -2.10 -25.25 -12.40
CA ARG A 208 -2.87 -26.49 -12.60
C ARG A 208 -4.13 -26.24 -13.44
N PHE A 209 -4.85 -25.13 -13.26
CA PHE A 209 -5.92 -24.78 -14.19
C PHE A 209 -5.36 -24.55 -15.59
N THR A 210 -4.18 -23.99 -15.78
CA THR A 210 -3.66 -23.82 -17.15
C THR A 210 -3.16 -25.14 -17.77
N ALA A 211 -2.58 -26.04 -16.98
CA ALA A 211 -1.89 -27.23 -17.46
C ALA A 211 -2.73 -28.54 -17.47
N GLN A 212 -3.71 -28.68 -16.56
CA GLN A 212 -4.34 -29.98 -16.28
C GLN A 212 -5.27 -30.49 -17.40
N GLY A 213 -5.64 -29.65 -18.38
CA GLY A 213 -6.35 -30.12 -19.58
C GLY A 213 -5.57 -31.16 -20.40
N PHE A 214 -4.24 -31.22 -20.23
CA PHE A 214 -3.38 -32.05 -21.09
C PHE A 214 -2.90 -33.35 -20.45
N VAL A 215 -2.79 -33.41 -19.12
CA VAL A 215 -2.10 -34.53 -18.44
C VAL A 215 -3.08 -35.63 -17.98
N HIS A 216 -4.29 -35.26 -17.56
CA HIS A 216 -5.25 -36.20 -16.97
C HIS A 216 -6.51 -36.43 -17.80
N HIS A 217 -6.55 -35.96 -19.05
CA HIS A 217 -7.76 -35.95 -19.91
C HIS A 217 -8.99 -35.32 -19.23
N ASP A 218 -8.74 -34.42 -18.27
CA ASP A 218 -9.77 -33.76 -17.45
C ASP A 218 -10.10 -32.39 -18.07
N LEU A 219 -10.61 -32.46 -19.31
CA LEU A 219 -10.93 -31.30 -20.15
C LEU A 219 -12.33 -30.74 -19.88
N SER A 220 -13.18 -31.48 -19.17
CA SER A 220 -14.51 -31.03 -18.78
C SER A 220 -14.40 -30.09 -17.58
N ARG A 221 -14.54 -28.79 -17.84
CA ARG A 221 -14.56 -27.76 -16.79
C ARG A 221 -15.88 -27.02 -16.81
N ALA A 222 -16.55 -27.03 -15.66
CA ALA A 222 -17.66 -26.15 -15.39
C ALA A 222 -17.16 -25.01 -14.51
N CYS A 223 -17.16 -23.78 -15.04
CA CYS A 223 -16.89 -22.58 -14.26
C CYS A 223 -18.22 -21.93 -13.91
N LEU A 224 -18.49 -21.75 -12.61
CA LEU A 224 -19.61 -20.95 -12.14
C LEU A 224 -19.07 -19.56 -11.78
N ALA A 225 -19.48 -18.54 -12.54
CA ALA A 225 -19.25 -17.15 -12.18
C ALA A 225 -20.53 -16.59 -11.54
N GLN A 226 -20.40 -15.96 -10.38
CA GLN A 226 -21.50 -15.23 -9.76
C GLN A 226 -21.35 -13.75 -10.09
N THR A 227 -22.48 -13.09 -10.35
CA THR A 227 -22.54 -11.65 -10.61
C THR A 227 -23.45 -11.01 -9.57
N THR A 228 -23.18 -9.75 -9.23
CA THR A 228 -23.96 -8.97 -8.26
C THR A 228 -25.25 -8.39 -8.86
N ASP A 229 -25.67 -8.85 -10.04
CA ASP A 229 -26.91 -8.41 -10.69
C ASP A 229 -28.12 -8.83 -9.84
N THR A 230 -29.10 -7.94 -9.72
CA THR A 230 -30.35 -8.18 -8.96
C THR A 230 -31.30 -9.12 -9.69
N ILE A 231 -31.07 -9.33 -10.98
CA ILE A 231 -31.81 -10.26 -11.82
C ILE A 231 -31.01 -11.57 -11.92
N PRO A 232 -31.54 -12.70 -11.43
CA PRO A 232 -30.84 -13.98 -11.56
C PRO A 232 -30.78 -14.39 -13.04
N ARG A 233 -29.56 -14.47 -13.57
CA ARG A 233 -29.29 -14.95 -14.94
C ARG A 233 -28.35 -16.15 -14.86
N VAL A 234 -28.69 -17.21 -15.58
CA VAL A 234 -27.80 -18.37 -15.75
C VAL A 234 -27.32 -18.35 -17.20
N ILE A 235 -26.01 -18.24 -17.39
CA ILE A 235 -25.37 -18.34 -18.70
C ILE A 235 -24.52 -19.61 -18.68
N LEU A 236 -24.82 -20.53 -19.58
CA LEU A 236 -23.96 -21.69 -19.84
C LEU A 236 -23.03 -21.30 -21.00
N LEU A 237 -21.73 -21.18 -20.73
CA LEU A 237 -20.70 -20.99 -21.75
C LEU A 237 -19.92 -22.29 -21.91
N GLY A 238 -19.89 -22.84 -23.11
CA GLY A 238 -19.09 -24.01 -23.46
C GLY A 238 -17.83 -23.57 -24.20
N ARG A 239 -16.64 -23.81 -23.64
CA ARG A 239 -15.38 -23.64 -24.38
C ARG A 239 -14.94 -24.99 -24.95
N LEU A 240 -15.01 -25.15 -26.26
CA LEU A 240 -14.52 -26.32 -26.95
C LEU A 240 -13.11 -26.02 -27.47
N ALA A 241 -12.12 -26.75 -26.97
CA ALA A 241 -10.74 -26.63 -27.41
C ALA A 241 -10.23 -27.98 -27.93
N LEU A 242 -9.75 -28.00 -29.18
CA LEU A 242 -9.12 -29.16 -29.81
C LEU A 242 -7.60 -28.99 -29.75
N TYR A 243 -6.92 -30.03 -29.28
CA TYR A 243 -5.46 -30.05 -29.17
C TYR A 243 -4.86 -31.22 -29.95
N GLY A 244 -3.73 -30.97 -30.61
CA GLY A 244 -2.94 -31.93 -31.36
C GLY A 244 -1.73 -32.44 -30.58
N PRO A 245 -0.85 -33.23 -31.22
CA PRO A 245 0.37 -33.74 -30.62
C PRO A 245 1.22 -32.62 -29.99
N GLY A 246 1.75 -32.86 -28.79
CA GLY A 246 2.56 -31.87 -28.07
C GLY A 246 1.76 -30.70 -27.48
N ALA A 247 0.47 -30.89 -27.18
CA ALA A 247 -0.41 -29.85 -26.63
C ALA A 247 -0.61 -28.64 -27.56
N ALA A 248 -0.34 -28.81 -28.86
CA ALA A 248 -0.57 -27.76 -29.85
C ALA A 248 -2.07 -27.46 -29.97
N ARG A 249 -2.47 -26.20 -29.76
CA ARG A 249 -3.88 -25.77 -29.88
C ARG A 249 -4.27 -25.73 -31.36
N LEU A 250 -5.16 -26.62 -31.77
CA LEU A 250 -5.61 -26.73 -33.17
C LEU A 250 -6.88 -25.92 -33.41
N HIS A 251 -7.79 -25.89 -32.44
CA HIS A 251 -9.05 -25.16 -32.56
C HIS A 251 -9.55 -24.72 -31.17
N GLU A 252 -10.25 -23.61 -31.13
CA GLU A 252 -10.89 -23.10 -29.93
C GLU A 252 -12.15 -22.33 -30.31
N GLU A 253 -13.28 -22.69 -29.70
CA GLU A 253 -14.58 -22.05 -29.89
C GLU A 253 -15.26 -21.85 -28.54
N LEU A 254 -15.96 -20.71 -28.40
CA LEU A 254 -16.85 -20.41 -27.27
C LEU A 254 -18.29 -20.47 -27.79
N VAL A 255 -19.10 -21.33 -27.19
CA VAL A 255 -20.52 -21.58 -27.50
C VAL A 255 -21.39 -21.09 -26.35
#